data_AF-W9GTS3-F1
#
_entry.id   AF-W9GTS3-F1
#
_cell.length_a   1.000
_cell.length_b   1.000
_cell.length_c   1.000
_cell.angle_alpha   90.00
_cell.angle_beta   90.00
_cell.angle_gamma   90.00
#
_symmetry.space_group_name_H-M   'P 1'
#
loop_
_entity.id
_entity.type
_entity.pdbx_description
1 polymer ?
#
loop_
_entity_poly.entity_id
_entity_poly.type
_entity_poly.pdbx_seq_one_letter_code
_entity_poly.pdbx_strand_id
1 'polypeptide(L)' 'MAILPVLAACSGSDNETRWEPTRNTQTVAEGECSEQVDVKMQLRGYPRRPSPETPQYSYRREIFAKCMRDKGYQED' A
#
# COMPACT_ATOMS: atom_id res chain seq x y z
N MET A 1 0.87 4.36 -42.96
CA MET A 1 1.77 4.51 -41.80
C MET A 1 0.94 4.53 -40.52
N ALA A 2 1.00 3.49 -39.70
CA ALA A 2 0.35 3.45 -38.39
C ALA A 2 1.41 3.73 -37.33
N ILE A 3 1.23 4.80 -36.56
CA ILE A 3 2.09 5.18 -35.45
C ILE A 3 1.60 4.38 -34.24
N LEU A 4 2.36 3.36 -33.84
CA LEU A 4 2.14 2.63 -32.59
C LEU A 4 2.72 3.48 -31.44
N PRO A 5 1.91 4.01 -30.51
CA PRO A 5 2.46 4.67 -29.35
C PRO A 5 3.07 3.62 -28.42
N VAL A 6 4.23 3.99 -27.91
CA VAL A 6 5.11 3.23 -27.02
C VAL A 6 4.34 2.74 -25.78
N LEU A 7 4.25 1.42 -25.60
CA LEU A 7 4.00 0.80 -24.30
C LEU A 7 5.26 1.01 -23.46
N ALA A 8 5.39 2.19 -22.86
CA ALA A 8 6.30 2.39 -21.75
C ALA A 8 5.75 1.53 -20.61
N ALA A 9 6.29 0.32 -20.48
CA ALA A 9 6.24 -0.39 -19.22
C ALA A 9 6.78 0.60 -18.17
N CYS A 10 5.91 1.10 -17.29
CA CYS A 10 6.34 1.68 -16.03
C CYS A 10 7.04 0.57 -15.25
N SER A 11 8.32 0.37 -15.56
CA SER A 11 9.30 -0.17 -14.63
C SER A 11 9.44 0.87 -13.53
N GLY A 12 8.46 0.89 -12.63
CA GLY A 12 8.62 1.53 -11.33
C GLY A 12 9.76 0.80 -10.65
N SER A 13 10.88 1.48 -10.50
CA SER A 13 12.04 0.99 -9.78
C SER A 13 11.55 0.43 -8.43
N ASP A 14 11.76 -0.86 -8.21
CA ASP A 14 11.42 -1.62 -6.98
C ASP A 14 12.37 -1.23 -5.84
N ASN A 15 12.51 0.09 -5.64
CA ASN A 15 13.12 0.74 -4.50
C ASN A 15 12.10 1.75 -3.95
N GLU A 16 10.83 1.32 -3.90
CA GLU A 16 9.84 1.97 -3.04
C GLU A 16 10.40 1.76 -1.62
N THR A 17 10.97 2.83 -1.05
CA THR A 17 11.31 2.89 0.36
C THR A 17 10.16 2.24 1.13
N ARG A 18 10.47 1.15 1.82
CA ARG A 18 9.45 0.38 2.52
C ARG A 18 8.89 1.28 3.60
N TRP A 19 7.69 1.81 3.36
CA TRP A 19 7.00 2.66 4.31
C TRP A 19 6.86 1.93 5.66
N GLU A 20 7.53 2.44 6.69
CA GLU A 20 7.39 1.98 8.07
C GLU A 20 6.94 3.17 8.92
N PRO A 21 5.80 3.05 9.63
CA PRO A 21 5.32 4.15 10.45
C PRO A 21 6.27 4.39 11.64
N THR A 22 6.53 5.65 11.96
CA THR A 22 7.02 5.99 13.29
C THR A 22 5.94 5.66 14.34
N ARG A 23 6.33 5.31 15.58
CA ARG A 23 5.40 4.79 16.61
C ARG A 23 4.20 5.72 16.87
N ASN A 24 4.39 7.04 16.75
CA ASN A 24 3.34 8.04 16.91
C ASN A 24 2.43 8.15 15.68
N THR A 25 2.98 8.11 14.47
CA THR A 25 2.18 8.12 13.24
C THR A 25 1.40 6.83 13.09
N GLN A 26 1.91 5.68 13.57
CA GLN A 26 1.23 4.39 13.48
C GLN A 26 -0.19 4.39 14.08
N THR A 27 -0.37 4.98 15.26
CA THR A 27 -1.67 4.92 15.95
C THR A 27 -2.72 5.78 15.25
N VAL A 28 -2.32 6.96 14.75
CA VAL A 28 -3.20 7.86 13.98
C VAL A 28 -3.48 7.26 12.59
N ALA A 29 -2.45 6.72 11.96
CA ALA A 29 -2.50 6.05 10.67
C ALA A 29 -3.43 4.83 10.67
N GLU A 30 -3.36 3.99 11.70
CA GLU A 30 -4.25 2.84 11.87
C GLU A 30 -5.71 3.31 11.98
N GLY A 31 -5.99 4.38 12.72
CA GLY A 31 -7.34 4.95 12.78
C GLY A 31 -7.85 5.48 11.43
N GLU A 32 -7.00 6.17 10.67
CA GLU A 32 -7.40 6.83 9.42
C GLU A 32 -7.42 5.93 8.19
N CYS A 33 -6.55 4.92 8.15
CA CYS A 33 -6.35 4.07 6.98
C CYS A 33 -6.86 2.64 7.16
N SER A 34 -7.17 2.18 8.38
CA SER A 34 -7.60 0.78 8.58
C SER A 34 -8.88 0.46 7.84
N GLU A 35 -9.86 1.36 7.77
CA GLU A 35 -11.10 1.10 7.03
C GLU A 35 -10.84 0.92 5.53
N GLN A 36 -10.06 1.82 4.93
CA GLN A 36 -9.71 1.74 3.51
C GLN A 36 -8.90 0.48 3.18
N VAL A 37 -7.96 0.12 4.05
CA VAL A 37 -7.19 -1.12 3.93
C VAL A 37 -8.12 -2.32 4.02
N ASP A 38 -9.01 -2.37 5.02
CA ASP A 38 -9.92 -3.48 5.22
C ASP A 38 -10.90 -3.65 4.05
N VAL A 39 -11.42 -2.57 3.47
CA VAL A 39 -12.25 -2.62 2.25
C VAL A 39 -11.46 -3.19 1.08
N LYS A 40 -10.23 -2.70 0.85
CA LYS A 40 -9.38 -3.21 -0.24
C LYS A 40 -8.99 -4.68 -0.06
N MET A 41 -8.72 -5.10 1.17
CA MET A 41 -8.48 -6.51 1.51
C MET A 41 -9.73 -7.36 1.21
N GLN A 42 -10.91 -6.88 1.62
CA GLN A 42 -12.17 -7.59 1.41
C GLN A 42 -12.54 -7.71 -0.07
N LEU A 43 -12.28 -6.68 -0.89
CA LEU A 43 -12.50 -6.72 -2.35
C LEU A 43 -11.64 -7.80 -3.04
N ARG A 44 -10.48 -8.13 -2.48
CA ARG A 44 -9.63 -9.24 -2.94
C ARG A 44 -9.98 -10.60 -2.33
N GLY A 45 -10.95 -10.66 -1.42
CA GLY A 45 -11.27 -11.87 -0.67
C GLY A 45 -10.23 -12.23 0.39
N TYR A 46 -9.39 -11.28 0.81
CA TYR A 46 -8.37 -11.50 1.84
C TYR A 46 -8.94 -11.29 3.25
N PRO A 47 -8.41 -12.01 4.25
CA PRO A 47 -8.78 -11.78 5.64
C PRO A 47 -8.35 -10.36 6.06
N ARG A 48 -9.16 -9.69 6.88
CA ARG A 48 -8.85 -8.33 7.39
C ARG A 48 -7.56 -8.30 8.20
N ARG A 49 -7.27 -9.38 8.93
CA ARG A 49 -6.06 -9.55 9.74
C ARG A 49 -5.29 -10.79 9.26
N PRO A 50 -4.52 -10.68 8.17
CA PRO A 50 -3.68 -11.76 7.69
C PRO A 50 -2.51 -12.01 8.65
N SER A 51 -2.03 -13.26 8.73
CA SER A 51 -0.83 -13.60 9.49
C SER A 51 0.42 -12.97 8.85
N PRO A 52 1.41 -12.50 9.64
CA PRO A 52 2.65 -11.90 9.13
C PRO A 52 3.42 -12.76 8.12
N GLU A 53 3.25 -14.07 8.20
CA GLU A 53 3.94 -15.07 7.38
C GLU A 53 3.30 -15.24 5.99
N THR A 54 2.19 -14.55 5.74
CA THR A 54 1.36 -14.76 4.56
C THR A 54 1.51 -13.63 3.54
N PRO A 55 1.39 -13.91 2.22
CA PRO A 55 1.45 -12.87 1.18
C PRO A 55 0.37 -11.79 1.33
N GLN A 56 -0.74 -12.10 2.00
CA GLN A 56 -1.80 -11.14 2.26
C GLN A 56 -1.33 -10.05 3.24
N TYR A 57 -0.38 -10.35 4.12
CA TYR A 57 0.18 -9.37 5.03
C TYR A 57 1.09 -8.36 4.33
N SER A 58 1.91 -8.79 3.36
CA SER A 58 2.69 -7.84 2.55
C SER A 58 1.77 -6.92 1.76
N TYR A 59 0.73 -7.47 1.12
CA TYR A 59 -0.27 -6.67 0.41
C TYR A 59 -0.98 -5.67 1.34
N ARG A 60 -1.36 -6.09 2.55
CA ARG A 60 -1.98 -5.18 3.53
C ARG A 60 -1.08 -3.99 3.85
N ARG A 61 0.22 -4.23 4.01
CA ARG A 61 1.22 -3.19 4.28
C ARG A 61 1.39 -2.24 3.11
N GLU A 62 1.43 -2.74 1.88
CA GLU A 62 1.51 -1.90 0.67
C GLU A 62 0.30 -0.97 0.56
N ILE A 63 -0.91 -1.47 0.82
CA ILE A 63 -2.12 -0.65 0.79
C ILE A 63 -2.13 0.37 1.92
N PHE A 64 -1.65 0.00 3.11
CA PHE A 64 -1.50 0.92 4.23
C PHE A 64 -0.52 2.05 3.90
N ALA A 65 0.68 1.69 3.41
CA ALA A 65 1.69 2.63 2.93
C ALA A 65 1.13 3.58 1.86
N LYS A 66 0.35 3.05 0.92
CA LYS A 66 -0.30 3.86 -0.10
C LYS A 66 -1.30 4.85 0.50
N CYS A 67 -2.17 4.42 1.41
CA CYS A 67 -3.15 5.31 2.06
C CYS A 67 -2.43 6.45 2.81
N MET A 68 -1.31 6.15 3.43
CA MET A 68 -0.51 7.12 4.18
C MET A 68 0.16 8.15 3.26
N ARG A 69 0.79 7.70 2.17
CA ARG A 69 1.32 8.59 1.12
C ARG A 69 0.22 9.46 0.51
N ASP A 70 -0.96 8.89 0.23
CA ASP A 70 -2.11 9.63 -0.33
C ASP A 70 -2.63 10.71 0.64
N LYS A 71 -2.42 10.53 1.96
CA LYS A 71 -2.77 11.50 3.01
C LYS A 71 -1.65 12.52 3.31
N GLY A 72 -0.51 12.42 2.65
CA GLY A 72 0.63 13.34 2.83
C GLY A 72 1.52 13.01 4.03
N TYR A 73 1.38 11.81 4.62
CA TYR A 73 2.34 11.33 5.61
C TYR A 73 3.63 10.92 4.92
N GLN A 74 4.75 11.46 5.42
CA GLN A 74 6.08 11.15 4.92
C GLN A 74 6.68 9.98 5.70
N GLU A 75 7.54 9.23 5.01
CA GLU A 75 8.44 8.25 5.61
C GLU A 75 9.54 9.07 6.28
N ASP A 76 9.60 9.04 7.63
CA ASP A 76 10.72 9.66 8.37
C ASP A 76 12.00 8.82 8.23
#